data_AF-A0A940E7M4-F1
#
_entry.id   AF-A0A940E7M4-F1
#
_cell.length_a   1.000
_cell.length_b   1.000
_cell.length_c   1.000
_cell.angle_alpha   90.00
_cell.angle_beta   90.00
_cell.angle_gamma   90.00
#
_symmetry.space_group_name_H-M   'P 1'
#
loop_
_entity.id
_entity.type
_entity.pdbx_description
1 polymer ?
#
loop_
_entity_poly.entity_id
_entity_poly.type
_entity_poly.pdbx_seq_one_letter_code
_entity_poly.pdbx_strand_id
1 'polypeptide(L)'
;MCMPEYHIAEWYGRPFERITPQERIRLANHRVTKPAINKQEIERLMVLEQREALGALTAREEARLDVLREKLRETMHDQLPCPFKTGPYSVCTKRNGVCSLRLYEEDAGAVQPVVGNRGNIRALCPFRLHQDGVAFRQIGELILDDPDPLMAGEVGFLEGDGGLDMDEGEDVGRIDMIIVKNNAPVGWPMEWAAAEVQAVYFSGAEMAMEGRHVIDNHGDLVMPVGRRKPDYRSSGVKRLMPQLQTKIPALRRWGRKMAIIVDRSFYENMGAMRPIDELSNADIAWILMDFDWDPAADMYRARVGEVVCVTLESAIEGLTGGRPVSKAAFEDRIRGKILP
;
A
#
# COMPACT_ATOMS: atom_id res chain seq x y z
N MET A 1 19.44 26.14 -11.03
CA MET A 1 18.41 25.08 -11.02
C MET A 1 18.70 24.17 -9.85
N CYS A 2 17.78 24.06 -8.89
CA CYS A 2 17.94 23.14 -7.78
C CYS A 2 17.83 21.69 -8.30
N MET A 3 18.60 20.75 -7.76
CA MET A 3 18.44 19.35 -8.18
C MET A 3 17.08 18.83 -7.74
N PRO A 4 16.40 18.00 -8.54
CA PRO A 4 15.12 17.44 -8.13
C PRO A 4 15.22 16.61 -6.85
N GLU A 5 14.30 16.83 -5.91
CA GLU A 5 14.24 16.12 -4.63
C GLU A 5 12.85 15.51 -4.39
N TYR A 6 12.80 14.40 -3.65
CA TYR A 6 11.53 13.77 -3.33
C TYR A 6 10.77 14.57 -2.27
N HIS A 7 9.53 14.91 -2.58
CA HIS A 7 8.61 15.55 -1.66
C HIS A 7 7.25 14.82 -1.63
N ILE A 8 6.32 15.31 -0.81
CA ILE A 8 4.99 14.74 -0.65
C ILE A 8 4.26 14.87 -1.99
N ALA A 9 3.81 13.75 -2.55
CA ALA A 9 2.95 13.76 -3.72
C ALA A 9 1.50 13.94 -3.30
N GLU A 10 1.03 13.06 -2.41
CA GLU A 10 -0.34 13.10 -1.90
C GLU A 10 -0.35 13.12 -0.36
N TRP A 11 -1.11 14.06 0.20
CA TRP A 11 -1.35 14.19 1.64
C TRP A 11 -2.83 13.96 1.93
N TYR A 12 -3.16 12.87 2.64
CA TYR A 12 -4.53 12.39 2.79
C TYR A 12 -5.26 12.25 1.43
N GLY A 13 -4.54 11.71 0.45
CA GLY A 13 -5.01 11.47 -0.92
C GLY A 13 -5.20 12.70 -1.79
N ARG A 14 -4.87 13.90 -1.30
CA ARG A 14 -4.92 15.12 -2.10
C ARG A 14 -3.52 15.52 -2.61
N PRO A 15 -3.40 16.01 -3.85
CA PRO A 15 -2.15 16.50 -4.41
C PRO A 15 -1.56 17.63 -3.56
N PHE A 16 -0.34 17.45 -3.08
CA PHE A 16 0.30 18.39 -2.17
C PHE A 16 0.50 19.78 -2.78
N GLU A 17 0.80 19.82 -4.07
CA GLU A 17 0.98 21.03 -4.86
C GLU A 17 -0.32 21.81 -5.07
N ARG A 18 -1.48 21.16 -4.96
CA ARG A 18 -2.79 21.76 -5.24
C ARG A 18 -3.59 22.14 -3.99
N ILE A 19 -3.29 21.57 -2.83
CA ILE A 19 -3.93 21.97 -1.58
C ILE A 19 -3.46 23.37 -1.15
N THR A 20 -4.37 24.14 -0.56
CA THR A 20 -4.10 25.53 -0.16
C THR A 20 -3.08 25.61 0.98
N PRO A 21 -2.40 26.76 1.18
CA PRO A 21 -1.49 26.94 2.31
C PRO A 21 -2.12 26.64 3.67
N GLN A 22 -3.36 27.09 3.90
CA GLN A 22 -4.10 26.80 5.15
C GLN A 22 -4.37 25.30 5.32
N GLU A 23 -4.69 24.60 4.24
CA GLU A 23 -4.86 23.15 4.28
C GLU A 23 -3.54 22.44 4.60
N ARG A 24 -2.42 22.85 4.00
CA ARG A 24 -1.10 22.28 4.34
C ARG A 24 -0.78 22.47 5.82
N ILE A 25 -0.99 23.66 6.37
CA ILE A 25 -0.81 23.94 7.81
C ILE A 25 -1.72 23.04 8.66
N ARG A 26 -3.00 22.91 8.29
CA ARG A 26 -3.95 22.06 9.02
C ARG A 26 -3.49 20.60 9.03
N LEU A 27 -3.09 20.06 7.87
CA LEU A 27 -2.63 18.68 7.74
C LEU A 27 -1.29 18.45 8.47
N ALA A 28 -0.39 19.43 8.46
CA ALA A 28 0.88 19.38 9.19
C ALA A 28 0.70 19.36 10.72
N ASN A 29 -0.31 20.07 11.22
CA ASN A 29 -0.66 20.09 12.64
C ASN A 29 -1.47 18.88 13.09
N HIS A 30 -2.13 18.17 12.15
CA HIS A 30 -2.89 16.98 12.49
C HIS A 30 -1.99 15.89 13.09
N ARG A 31 -2.52 15.21 14.12
CA ARG A 31 -1.86 14.09 14.80
C ARG A 31 -2.84 12.93 14.84
N VAL A 32 -2.45 11.81 14.23
CA VAL A 32 -3.20 10.56 14.35
C VAL A 32 -3.19 10.12 15.81
N THR A 33 -4.36 9.97 16.40
CA THR A 33 -4.61 9.50 17.75
C THR A 33 -5.27 8.12 17.68
N LYS A 34 -5.39 7.45 18.83
CA LYS A 34 -6.09 6.16 18.89
C LYS A 34 -7.59 6.40 18.69
N PRO A 35 -8.25 5.71 17.74
CA PRO A 35 -9.70 5.79 17.57
C PRO A 35 -10.45 5.44 18.86
N ALA A 36 -11.53 6.17 19.16
CA ALA A 36 -12.41 5.88 20.30
C ALA A 36 -13.27 4.64 20.06
N ILE A 37 -13.56 4.33 18.79
CA ILE A 37 -14.24 3.12 18.34
C ILE A 37 -13.26 2.13 17.68
N ASN A 38 -13.34 0.85 18.04
CA ASN A 38 -12.53 -0.20 17.44
C ASN A 38 -13.27 -0.96 16.31
N LYS A 39 -12.58 -1.87 15.61
CA LYS A 39 -13.13 -2.62 14.47
C LYS A 39 -14.38 -3.44 14.84
N GLN A 40 -14.35 -4.20 15.93
CA GLN A 40 -15.49 -5.01 16.39
C GLN A 40 -16.68 -4.13 16.78
N GLU A 41 -16.40 -2.96 17.34
CA GLU A 41 -17.43 -1.97 17.66
C GLU A 41 -18.05 -1.34 16.41
N ILE A 42 -17.27 -1.10 15.34
CA ILE A 42 -17.80 -0.66 14.03
C ILE A 42 -18.68 -1.74 13.41
N GLU A 43 -18.23 -2.99 13.39
CA GLU A 43 -19.03 -4.12 12.88
C GLU A 43 -20.36 -4.23 13.63
N ARG A 44 -20.31 -4.09 14.96
CA ARG A 44 -21.52 -4.08 15.79
C ARG A 44 -22.40 -2.86 15.55
N LEU A 45 -21.81 -1.68 15.36
CA LEU A 45 -22.54 -0.45 15.02
C LEU A 45 -23.36 -0.67 13.75
N MET A 46 -22.74 -1.19 12.68
CA MET A 46 -23.42 -1.44 11.41
C MET A 46 -24.60 -2.40 11.54
N VAL A 47 -24.44 -3.49 12.30
CA VAL A 47 -25.52 -4.45 12.56
C VAL A 47 -26.69 -3.78 13.30
N LEU A 48 -26.39 -2.93 14.29
CA LEU A 48 -27.41 -2.20 15.04
C LEU A 48 -28.10 -1.13 14.19
N GLU A 49 -27.38 -0.40 13.34
CA GLU A 49 -27.97 0.57 12.39
C GLU A 49 -28.91 -0.13 11.39
N GLN A 50 -28.54 -1.31 10.90
CA GLN A 50 -29.42 -2.09 10.03
C GLN A 50 -30.70 -2.54 10.77
N ARG A 51 -30.58 -2.95 12.03
CA ARG A 51 -31.75 -3.35 12.84
C ARG A 51 -32.63 -2.17 13.22
N GLU A 52 -32.04 -1.00 13.47
CA GLU A 52 -32.77 0.26 13.67
C GLU A 52 -33.61 0.60 12.44
N ALA A 53 -33.02 0.51 11.24
CA ALA A 53 -33.72 0.75 9.98
C ALA A 53 -34.88 -0.23 9.76
N LEU A 54 -34.83 -1.43 10.35
CA LEU A 54 -35.90 -2.43 10.35
C LEU A 54 -36.89 -2.28 11.52
N GLY A 55 -36.72 -1.30 12.40
CA GLY A 55 -37.57 -1.09 13.59
C GLY A 55 -37.46 -2.22 14.62
N ALA A 56 -36.36 -2.96 14.63
CA ALA A 56 -36.18 -4.21 15.39
C ALA A 56 -35.18 -4.08 16.54
N LEU A 57 -35.03 -2.89 17.13
CA LEU A 57 -34.15 -2.66 18.28
C LEU A 57 -34.88 -2.88 19.61
N THR A 58 -34.19 -3.51 20.55
CA THR A 58 -34.55 -3.47 21.97
C THR A 58 -34.00 -2.19 22.61
N ALA A 59 -34.58 -1.74 23.73
CA ALA A 59 -34.09 -0.56 24.47
C ALA A 59 -32.61 -0.67 24.88
N ARG A 60 -32.12 -1.89 25.15
CA ARG A 60 -30.70 -2.14 25.44
C ARG A 60 -29.81 -1.94 24.21
N GLU A 61 -30.29 -2.36 23.05
CA GLU A 61 -29.57 -2.20 21.79
C GLU A 61 -29.56 -0.75 21.32
N GLU A 62 -30.65 0.00 21.53
CA GLU A 62 -30.74 1.43 21.30
C GLU A 62 -29.72 2.21 22.14
N ALA A 63 -29.69 1.99 23.46
CA ALA A 63 -28.69 2.62 24.33
C ALA A 63 -27.25 2.25 23.95
N ARG A 64 -27.01 1.02 23.45
CA ARG A 64 -25.68 0.62 22.96
C ARG A 64 -25.35 1.31 21.64
N LEU A 65 -26.32 1.46 20.74
CA LEU A 65 -26.16 2.14 19.46
C LEU A 65 -25.75 3.61 19.68
N ASP A 66 -26.38 4.31 20.62
CA ASP A 66 -26.03 5.69 20.97
C ASP A 66 -24.57 5.84 21.44
N VAL A 67 -24.11 4.93 22.32
CA VAL A 67 -22.72 4.91 22.78
C VAL A 67 -21.75 4.70 21.61
N LEU A 68 -22.09 3.80 20.68
CA LEU A 68 -21.25 3.54 19.50
C LEU A 68 -21.21 4.73 18.54
N ARG A 69 -22.35 5.42 18.35
CA ARG A 69 -22.43 6.65 17.55
C ARG A 69 -21.62 7.79 18.14
N GLU A 70 -21.63 7.95 19.47
CA GLU A 70 -20.79 8.93 20.15
C GLU A 70 -19.31 8.66 19.88
N LYS A 71 -18.85 7.43 20.15
CA LYS A 71 -17.46 7.03 19.90
C LYS A 71 -17.05 7.20 18.44
N LEU A 72 -17.95 6.91 17.50
CA LEU A 72 -17.71 7.14 16.09
C LEU A 72 -17.58 8.63 15.81
N ARG A 73 -18.45 9.48 16.35
CA ARG A 73 -18.40 10.94 16.18
C ARG A 73 -17.10 11.52 16.73
N GLU A 74 -16.68 11.12 17.92
CA GLU A 74 -15.38 11.46 18.51
C GLU A 74 -14.23 11.06 17.57
N THR A 75 -14.27 9.84 17.04
CA THR A 75 -13.25 9.36 16.10
C THR A 75 -13.22 10.17 14.81
N MET A 76 -14.38 10.48 14.20
CA MET A 76 -14.46 11.27 12.96
C MET A 76 -14.10 12.75 13.18
N HIS A 77 -14.25 13.26 14.40
CA HIS A 77 -13.82 14.62 14.76
C HIS A 77 -12.29 14.70 14.87
N ASP A 78 -11.68 13.72 15.54
CA ASP A 78 -10.25 13.74 15.86
C ASP A 78 -9.37 13.17 14.74
N GLN A 79 -9.92 12.33 13.86
CA GLN A 79 -9.20 11.64 12.80
C GLN A 79 -9.66 12.08 11.41
N LEU A 80 -8.71 12.18 10.49
CA LEU A 80 -9.02 12.44 9.09
C LEU A 80 -9.42 11.14 8.37
N PRO A 81 -10.44 11.18 7.48
CA PRO A 81 -10.83 10.03 6.70
C PRO A 81 -9.70 9.58 5.77
N CYS A 82 -9.60 8.28 5.53
CA CYS A 82 -8.71 7.75 4.50
C CYS A 82 -9.49 7.62 3.19
N PRO A 83 -9.11 8.31 2.11
CA PRO A 83 -9.86 8.25 0.85
C PRO A 83 -9.66 6.93 0.10
N PHE A 84 -8.69 6.10 0.48
CA PHE A 84 -8.34 4.87 -0.23
C PHE A 84 -8.63 3.59 0.55
N LYS A 85 -8.89 3.71 1.85
CA LYS A 85 -9.23 2.55 2.69
C LYS A 85 -10.70 2.23 2.48
N THR A 86 -10.97 1.00 2.06
CA THR A 86 -12.32 0.50 1.83
C THR A 86 -13.01 0.18 3.16
N GLY A 87 -14.30 0.49 3.25
CA GLY A 87 -15.15 0.19 4.40
C GLY A 87 -15.71 1.45 5.06
N PRO A 88 -16.88 1.35 5.72
CA PRO A 88 -17.54 2.48 6.34
C PRO A 88 -16.67 3.05 7.47
N TYR A 89 -16.73 4.38 7.62
CA TYR A 89 -16.03 5.09 8.70
C TYR A 89 -14.51 4.90 8.74
N SER A 90 -13.89 4.69 7.57
CA SER A 90 -12.45 4.44 7.44
C SER A 90 -11.60 5.70 7.71
N VAL A 91 -10.81 5.66 8.78
CA VAL A 91 -9.84 6.71 9.13
C VAL A 91 -8.42 6.39 8.67
N CYS A 92 -7.64 7.44 8.46
CA CYS A 92 -6.21 7.32 8.19
C CYS A 92 -5.45 6.97 9.48
N THR A 93 -4.76 5.83 9.48
CA THR A 93 -3.94 5.38 10.63
C THR A 93 -2.47 5.75 10.51
N LYS A 94 -2.06 6.36 9.38
CA LYS A 94 -0.66 6.71 9.13
C LYS A 94 -0.33 8.01 9.83
N ARG A 95 0.59 7.98 10.79
CA ARG A 95 0.98 9.09 11.69
C ARG A 95 1.06 10.48 11.03
N ASN A 96 1.58 10.56 9.79
CA ASN A 96 1.79 11.81 9.07
C ASN A 96 0.84 11.99 7.87
N GLY A 97 -0.06 11.04 7.59
CA GLY A 97 -1.03 11.12 6.48
C GLY A 97 -0.46 11.14 5.06
N VAL A 98 0.86 11.03 4.89
CA VAL A 98 1.52 11.05 3.58
C VAL A 98 1.25 9.74 2.85
N CYS A 99 0.46 9.80 1.78
CA CYS A 99 0.07 8.62 1.01
C CYS A 99 1.18 8.19 0.05
N SER A 100 1.92 9.14 -0.51
CA SER A 100 2.90 8.90 -1.57
C SER A 100 3.95 10.01 -1.70
N LEU A 101 5.03 9.74 -2.44
CA LEU A 101 6.09 10.70 -2.79
C LEU A 101 6.26 10.84 -4.30
N ARG A 102 6.81 11.97 -4.73
CA ARG A 102 7.30 12.18 -6.10
C ARG A 102 8.45 13.18 -6.12
N LEU A 103 9.15 13.26 -7.25
CA LEU A 103 10.19 14.28 -7.45
C LEU A 103 9.55 15.64 -7.75
N TYR A 104 10.06 16.66 -7.08
CA TYR A 104 9.80 18.06 -7.36
C TYR A 104 11.09 18.74 -7.81
N GLU A 105 10.96 19.77 -8.61
CA GLU A 105 12.02 20.68 -9.00
C GLU A 105 11.56 22.13 -8.82
N GLU A 106 12.54 23.02 -8.74
CA GLU A 106 12.30 24.45 -8.67
C GLU A 106 12.82 25.10 -9.96
N ASP A 107 11.90 25.70 -10.72
CA ASP A 107 12.19 26.43 -11.94
C ASP A 107 11.69 27.88 -11.80
N ALA A 108 12.57 28.84 -12.03
CA ALA A 108 12.29 30.28 -11.87
C ALA A 108 11.57 30.68 -10.56
N GLY A 109 11.83 29.97 -9.46
CA GLY A 109 11.21 30.21 -8.15
C GLY A 109 9.84 29.53 -7.95
N ALA A 110 9.36 28.77 -8.95
CA ALA A 110 8.15 27.96 -8.85
C ALA A 110 8.52 26.49 -8.58
N VAL A 111 7.95 25.93 -7.51
CA VAL A 111 8.08 24.51 -7.18
C VAL A 111 7.04 23.71 -7.94
N GLN A 112 7.48 22.75 -8.74
CA GLN A 112 6.61 21.93 -9.58
C GLN A 112 7.04 20.46 -9.61
N PRO A 113 6.12 19.53 -9.85
CA PRO A 113 6.49 18.14 -10.02
C PRO A 113 7.33 17.93 -11.28
N VAL A 114 8.34 17.06 -11.18
CA VAL A 114 9.13 16.63 -12.35
C VAL A 114 8.23 15.91 -13.35
N VAL A 115 8.46 16.14 -14.64
CA VAL A 115 7.71 15.51 -15.74
C VAL A 115 8.34 14.17 -16.16
N GLY A 116 7.52 13.26 -16.69
CA GLY A 116 7.93 11.94 -17.18
C GLY A 116 8.14 10.91 -16.07
N ASN A 117 8.66 9.73 -16.42
CA ASN A 117 8.70 8.56 -15.53
C ASN A 117 9.45 8.81 -14.21
N ARG A 118 10.47 9.68 -14.24
CA ARG A 118 11.20 10.07 -13.02
C ARG A 118 10.29 10.81 -12.03
N GLY A 119 9.27 11.51 -12.50
CA GLY A 119 8.29 12.24 -11.70
C GLY A 119 7.10 11.44 -11.20
N ASN A 120 7.01 10.14 -11.49
CA ASN A 120 5.87 9.29 -11.11
C ASN A 120 5.61 9.27 -9.59
N ILE A 121 4.40 8.91 -9.20
CA ILE A 121 4.02 8.78 -7.79
C ILE A 121 4.52 7.43 -7.24
N ARG A 122 5.05 7.44 -6.02
CA ARG A 122 5.55 6.26 -5.29
C ARG A 122 4.69 6.06 -4.07
N ALA A 123 3.92 4.98 -4.03
CA ALA A 123 2.99 4.74 -2.94
C ALA A 123 3.78 4.43 -1.66
N LEU A 124 3.55 5.19 -0.60
CA LEU A 124 4.14 4.92 0.73
C LEU A 124 3.13 4.26 1.69
N CYS A 125 1.90 4.04 1.25
CA CYS A 125 0.82 3.49 2.04
C CYS A 125 0.16 2.36 1.25
N PRO A 126 0.02 1.14 1.80
CA PRO A 126 -0.64 0.04 1.10
C PRO A 126 -2.05 0.41 0.65
N PHE A 127 -2.84 1.08 1.50
CA PHE A 127 -4.20 1.50 1.13
C PHE A 127 -4.24 2.39 -0.11
N ARG A 128 -3.18 3.13 -0.46
CA ARG A 128 -3.12 3.91 -1.71
C ARG A 128 -3.32 3.02 -2.94
N LEU A 129 -2.83 1.79 -2.90
CA LEU A 129 -2.95 0.78 -3.95
C LEU A 129 -4.31 0.06 -3.94
N HIS A 130 -5.15 0.27 -2.91
CA HIS A 130 -6.50 -0.28 -2.83
C HIS A 130 -7.55 0.62 -3.50
N GLN A 131 -7.17 1.81 -4.00
CA GLN A 131 -8.12 2.79 -4.52
C GLN A 131 -9.12 2.16 -5.50
N ASP A 132 -10.40 2.32 -5.19
CA ASP A 132 -11.55 1.83 -5.96
C ASP A 132 -11.52 0.32 -6.28
N GLY A 133 -10.66 -0.47 -5.63
CA GLY A 133 -10.48 -1.90 -5.87
C GLY A 133 -10.02 -2.28 -7.28
N VAL A 134 -9.45 -1.33 -8.04
CA VAL A 134 -9.11 -1.55 -9.47
C VAL A 134 -8.13 -2.69 -9.67
N ALA A 135 -7.12 -2.82 -8.81
CA ALA A 135 -6.15 -3.90 -8.88
C ALA A 135 -6.78 -5.26 -8.56
N PHE A 136 -7.71 -5.30 -7.60
CA PHE A 136 -8.36 -6.54 -7.18
C PHE A 136 -9.34 -7.07 -8.23
N ARG A 137 -10.10 -6.18 -8.90
CA ARG A 137 -10.90 -6.56 -10.07
C ARG A 137 -10.04 -7.11 -11.20
N GLN A 138 -8.92 -6.45 -11.50
CA GLN A 138 -7.98 -6.95 -12.51
C GLN A 138 -7.47 -8.36 -12.20
N ILE A 139 -7.20 -8.66 -10.93
CA ILE A 139 -6.79 -10.00 -10.49
C ILE A 139 -7.92 -11.01 -10.70
N GLY A 140 -9.17 -10.64 -10.35
CA GLY A 140 -10.34 -11.46 -10.61
C GLY A 140 -10.51 -11.79 -12.10
N GLU A 141 -10.45 -10.77 -12.96
CA GLU A 141 -10.55 -10.95 -14.41
C GLU A 141 -9.44 -11.84 -14.96
N LEU A 142 -8.19 -11.56 -14.57
CA LEU A 142 -7.02 -12.23 -15.11
C LEU A 142 -6.89 -13.68 -14.65
N ILE A 143 -7.10 -13.95 -13.35
CA ILE A 143 -6.77 -15.25 -12.74
C ILE A 143 -8.03 -16.12 -12.60
N LEU A 144 -9.19 -15.51 -12.36
CA LEU A 144 -10.43 -16.23 -12.01
C LEU A 144 -11.50 -16.14 -13.09
N ASP A 145 -11.30 -15.34 -14.14
CA ASP A 145 -12.31 -15.02 -15.14
C ASP A 145 -13.59 -14.43 -14.50
N ASP A 146 -13.39 -13.49 -13.56
CA ASP A 146 -14.47 -12.83 -12.82
C ASP A 146 -14.18 -11.33 -12.57
N PRO A 147 -14.92 -10.40 -13.22
CA PRO A 147 -14.72 -8.97 -13.05
C PRO A 147 -15.26 -8.39 -11.74
N ASP A 148 -16.07 -9.15 -10.98
CA ASP A 148 -16.64 -8.72 -9.71
C ASP A 148 -16.34 -9.73 -8.57
N PRO A 149 -15.05 -9.95 -8.26
CA PRO A 149 -14.66 -10.93 -7.27
C PRO A 149 -14.96 -10.43 -5.85
N LEU A 150 -15.21 -11.38 -4.94
CA LEU A 150 -15.25 -11.13 -3.51
C LEU A 150 -13.82 -11.02 -2.95
N MET A 151 -13.67 -10.36 -1.81
CA MET A 151 -12.38 -10.14 -1.16
C MET A 151 -12.42 -10.52 0.32
N ALA A 152 -11.38 -11.22 0.80
CA ALA A 152 -11.14 -11.50 2.21
C ALA A 152 -9.73 -11.06 2.59
N GLY A 153 -9.60 -10.19 3.60
CA GLY A 153 -8.30 -9.66 4.03
C GLY A 153 -7.71 -10.38 5.23
N GLU A 154 -6.37 -10.38 5.33
CA GLU A 154 -5.57 -10.88 6.46
C GLU A 154 -5.86 -12.34 6.85
N VAL A 155 -5.95 -13.22 5.84
CA VAL A 155 -6.28 -14.64 6.06
C VAL A 155 -5.03 -15.43 6.43
N GLY A 156 -5.10 -16.19 7.53
CA GLY A 156 -4.07 -17.13 7.95
C GLY A 156 -3.86 -18.27 6.95
N PHE A 157 -2.60 -18.61 6.65
CA PHE A 157 -2.24 -19.73 5.77
C PHE A 157 -1.19 -20.67 6.38
N LEU A 158 -0.60 -20.29 7.52
CA LEU A 158 0.34 -21.10 8.28
C LEU A 158 0.00 -21.02 9.77
N GLU A 159 0.02 -22.18 10.41
CA GLU A 159 -0.15 -22.34 11.86
C GLU A 159 1.21 -22.61 12.51
N GLY A 160 1.39 -22.14 13.74
CA GLY A 160 2.56 -22.44 14.55
C GLY A 160 2.44 -23.82 15.22
N ASP A 161 3.54 -24.57 15.26
CA ASP A 161 3.64 -25.90 15.89
C ASP A 161 3.66 -25.85 17.44
N GLY A 162 3.24 -24.74 18.06
CA GLY A 162 3.31 -24.49 19.50
C GLY A 162 4.73 -24.15 20.00
N GLY A 163 4.82 -23.29 21.02
CA GLY A 163 6.08 -22.84 21.61
C GLY A 163 5.95 -22.29 23.03
N LEU A 164 7.03 -21.73 23.58
CA LEU A 164 6.99 -21.12 24.93
C LEU A 164 6.07 -19.88 25.01
N ASP A 165 5.91 -19.18 23.89
CA ASP A 165 5.14 -17.93 23.77
C ASP A 165 4.03 -17.99 22.70
N MET A 166 3.74 -19.17 22.12
CA MET A 166 2.73 -19.33 21.07
C MET A 166 1.90 -20.59 21.29
N ASP A 167 0.59 -20.45 21.17
CA ASP A 167 -0.33 -21.58 21.21
C ASP A 167 -0.24 -22.39 19.90
N GLU A 168 -0.40 -23.71 20.00
CA GLU A 168 -0.50 -24.59 18.84
C GLU A 168 -1.74 -24.20 18.01
N GLY A 169 -1.57 -24.01 16.70
CA GLY A 169 -2.63 -23.56 15.80
C GLY A 169 -2.76 -22.04 15.64
N GLU A 170 -1.89 -21.22 16.26
CA GLU A 170 -1.89 -19.77 16.04
C GLU A 170 -1.37 -19.41 14.63
N ASP A 171 -2.03 -18.47 13.94
CA ASP A 171 -1.62 -17.98 12.61
C ASP A 171 -0.24 -17.31 12.63
N VAL A 172 0.79 -18.01 12.16
CA VAL A 172 2.17 -17.50 12.03
C VAL A 172 2.48 -16.92 10.65
N GLY A 173 1.54 -17.04 9.71
CA GLY A 173 1.66 -16.47 8.38
C GLY A 173 0.30 -16.07 7.84
N ARG A 174 0.19 -14.83 7.34
CA ARG A 174 -1.04 -14.29 6.73
C ARG A 174 -0.80 -13.84 5.30
N ILE A 175 -1.82 -13.99 4.47
CA ILE A 175 -1.88 -13.43 3.12
C ILE A 175 -2.69 -12.13 3.21
N ASP A 176 -2.20 -11.06 2.60
CA ASP A 176 -2.83 -9.74 2.72
C ASP A 176 -4.28 -9.77 2.24
N MET A 177 -4.50 -10.32 1.05
CA MET A 177 -5.81 -10.39 0.41
C MET A 177 -6.01 -11.73 -0.30
N ILE A 178 -7.20 -12.30 -0.15
CA ILE A 178 -7.70 -13.43 -0.94
C ILE A 178 -8.82 -12.93 -1.83
N ILE A 179 -8.66 -13.13 -3.14
CA ILE A 179 -9.64 -12.78 -4.17
C ILE A 179 -10.43 -14.04 -4.48
N VAL A 180 -11.74 -14.02 -4.27
CA VAL A 180 -12.61 -15.20 -4.39
C VAL A 180 -13.59 -14.98 -5.53
N LYS A 181 -13.71 -15.99 -6.39
CA LYS A 181 -14.66 -15.99 -7.49
C LYS A 181 -16.10 -15.94 -6.96
N ASN A 182 -16.87 -14.96 -7.41
CA ASN A 182 -18.24 -14.70 -7.00
C ASN A 182 -19.26 -15.37 -7.92
N ASN A 183 -18.91 -15.54 -9.19
CA ASN A 183 -19.82 -16.07 -10.22
C ASN A 183 -19.77 -17.60 -10.37
N ALA A 184 -19.14 -18.33 -9.45
CA ALA A 184 -19.04 -19.79 -9.52
C ALA A 184 -20.41 -20.46 -9.26
N PRO A 185 -20.77 -21.55 -9.99
CA PRO A 185 -22.04 -22.23 -9.74
C PRO A 185 -22.08 -22.86 -8.34
N VAL A 186 -23.26 -22.87 -7.73
CA VAL A 186 -23.48 -23.47 -6.41
C VAL A 186 -23.04 -24.94 -6.41
N GLY A 187 -22.23 -25.32 -5.41
CA GLY A 187 -21.69 -26.67 -5.27
C GLY A 187 -20.35 -26.92 -5.98
N TRP A 188 -19.82 -25.94 -6.72
CA TRP A 188 -18.47 -26.03 -7.27
C TRP A 188 -17.40 -25.74 -6.22
N PRO A 189 -16.18 -26.28 -6.36
CA PRO A 189 -15.07 -25.95 -5.48
C PRO A 189 -14.79 -24.45 -5.50
N MET A 190 -14.42 -23.90 -4.34
CA MET A 190 -14.04 -22.50 -4.25
C MET A 190 -12.83 -22.21 -5.14
N GLU A 191 -12.97 -21.21 -6.00
CA GLU A 191 -11.88 -20.67 -6.82
C GLU A 191 -11.40 -19.34 -6.24
N TRP A 192 -10.09 -19.20 -6.05
CA TRP A 192 -9.51 -18.02 -5.45
C TRP A 192 -8.05 -17.81 -5.87
N ALA A 193 -7.58 -16.57 -5.71
CA ALA A 193 -6.21 -16.16 -5.90
C ALA A 193 -5.69 -15.39 -4.68
N ALA A 194 -4.41 -15.57 -4.34
CA ALA A 194 -3.77 -14.78 -3.30
C ALA A 194 -3.31 -13.43 -3.88
N ALA A 195 -3.30 -12.39 -3.07
CA ALA A 195 -2.75 -11.09 -3.44
C ALA A 195 -1.98 -10.46 -2.28
N GLU A 196 -0.82 -9.87 -2.58
CA GLU A 196 0.03 -9.11 -1.66
C GLU A 196 0.16 -7.67 -2.14
N VAL A 197 0.10 -6.72 -1.21
CA VAL A 197 0.17 -5.30 -1.53
C VAL A 197 1.47 -4.72 -0.99
N GLN A 198 2.37 -4.31 -1.88
CA GLN A 198 3.67 -3.79 -1.49
C GLN A 198 3.80 -2.29 -1.81
N ALA A 199 3.65 -1.47 -0.78
CA ALA A 199 4.05 -0.07 -0.82
C ALA A 199 5.56 0.10 -0.57
N VAL A 200 6.09 1.27 -0.94
CA VAL A 200 7.50 1.60 -0.82
C VAL A 200 7.79 2.20 0.55
N TYR A 201 8.82 1.71 1.23
CA TYR A 201 9.45 2.41 2.35
C TYR A 201 10.28 3.58 1.81
N PHE A 202 10.60 4.56 2.65
CA PHE A 202 11.57 5.59 2.30
C PHE A 202 12.74 5.58 3.29
N SER A 203 13.88 6.10 2.85
CA SER A 203 15.06 6.33 3.67
C SER A 203 15.38 7.82 3.71
N GLY A 204 16.05 8.26 4.77
CA GLY A 204 16.47 9.64 4.97
C GLY A 204 15.74 10.32 6.13
N ALA A 205 15.54 11.62 6.00
CA ALA A 205 14.91 12.47 7.00
C ALA A 205 13.50 12.01 7.44
N GLU A 206 13.14 12.23 8.69
CA GLU A 206 11.77 11.98 9.18
C GLU A 206 10.75 12.91 8.51
N MET A 207 9.58 12.38 8.14
CA MET A 207 8.51 13.18 7.50
C MET A 207 7.97 14.31 8.39
N ALA A 208 8.07 14.17 9.71
CA ALA A 208 7.69 15.21 10.66
C ALA A 208 8.52 16.50 10.52
N MET A 209 9.68 16.46 9.85
CA MET A 209 10.43 17.67 9.50
C MET A 209 9.72 18.49 8.42
N GLU A 210 9.08 17.85 7.43
CA GLU A 210 8.30 18.57 6.41
C GLU A 210 7.08 19.25 7.02
N GLY A 211 6.38 18.58 7.95
CA GLY A 211 5.25 19.21 8.63
C GLY A 211 5.64 20.51 9.35
N ARG A 212 6.80 20.52 10.04
CA ARG A 212 7.32 21.74 10.67
C ARG A 212 7.70 22.79 9.65
N HIS A 213 8.41 22.39 8.59
CA HIS A 213 8.82 23.30 7.53
C HIS A 213 7.64 23.96 6.82
N VAL A 214 6.57 23.22 6.58
CA VAL A 214 5.31 23.73 6.03
C VAL A 214 4.70 24.80 6.95
N ILE A 215 4.72 24.59 8.26
CA ILE A 215 4.19 25.56 9.23
C ILE A 215 5.08 26.82 9.27
N ASP A 216 6.40 26.65 9.29
CA ASP A 216 7.37 27.75 9.35
C ASP A 216 7.33 28.64 8.10
N ASN A 217 6.94 28.08 6.94
CA ASN A 217 6.74 28.81 5.68
C ASN A 217 5.26 29.16 5.42
N HIS A 218 4.42 29.24 6.45
CA HIS A 218 3.03 29.67 6.33
C HIS A 218 2.18 28.86 5.31
N GLY A 219 2.56 27.60 5.08
CA GLY A 219 1.88 26.70 4.14
C GLY A 219 2.28 26.89 2.68
N ASP A 220 3.25 27.76 2.37
CA ASP A 220 3.70 27.95 0.99
C ASP A 220 4.33 26.67 0.42
N LEU A 221 4.16 26.46 -0.89
CA LEU A 221 4.76 25.32 -1.57
C LEU A 221 6.25 25.62 -1.79
N VAL A 222 7.09 24.98 -0.97
CA VAL A 222 8.54 25.12 -1.00
C VAL A 222 9.20 23.77 -1.28
N MET A 223 10.47 23.80 -1.70
CA MET A 223 11.28 22.58 -1.82
C MET A 223 11.42 21.90 -0.45
N PRO A 224 11.52 20.56 -0.41
CA PRO A 224 11.62 19.82 0.85
C PRO A 224 12.89 20.20 1.63
N VAL A 225 12.80 20.25 2.96
CA VAL A 225 13.97 20.50 3.83
C VAL A 225 14.78 19.23 4.10
N GLY A 226 14.10 18.08 4.14
CA GLY A 226 14.70 16.79 4.42
C GLY A 226 14.96 15.98 3.15
N ARG A 227 16.21 15.55 2.96
CA ARG A 227 16.51 14.58 1.89
C ARG A 227 15.90 13.22 2.20
N ARG A 228 15.05 12.75 1.28
CA ARG A 228 14.43 11.42 1.33
C ARG A 228 14.47 10.80 -0.04
N LYS A 229 14.42 9.47 -0.07
CA LYS A 229 14.25 8.71 -1.29
C LYS A 229 13.48 7.42 -1.01
N PRO A 230 12.72 6.91 -1.99
CA PRO A 230 12.21 5.55 -1.95
C PRO A 230 13.34 4.55 -1.63
N ASP A 231 13.10 3.67 -0.67
CA ASP A 231 14.00 2.58 -0.27
C ASP A 231 13.50 1.27 -0.86
N TYR A 232 13.78 1.11 -2.14
CA TYR A 232 13.42 -0.06 -2.92
C TYR A 232 14.06 -1.35 -2.38
N ARG A 233 15.28 -1.28 -1.84
CA ARG A 233 15.97 -2.46 -1.29
C ARG A 233 15.32 -2.96 0.00
N SER A 234 14.97 -2.06 0.91
CA SER A 234 14.30 -2.46 2.15
C SER A 234 12.86 -2.92 1.90
N SER A 235 12.22 -2.41 0.84
CA SER A 235 10.86 -2.79 0.46
C SER A 235 10.83 -4.14 -0.30
N GLY A 236 11.70 -4.31 -1.30
CA GLY A 236 11.82 -5.54 -2.10
C GLY A 236 12.61 -6.63 -1.39
N VAL A 237 13.95 -6.57 -1.45
CA VAL A 237 14.87 -7.61 -0.96
C VAL A 237 14.61 -8.00 0.50
N LYS A 238 14.44 -7.03 1.40
CA LYS A 238 14.38 -7.33 2.84
C LYS A 238 13.01 -7.77 3.34
N ARG A 239 11.94 -7.53 2.57
CA ARG A 239 10.55 -7.72 3.03
C ARG A 239 9.71 -8.51 2.05
N LEU A 240 9.57 -8.02 0.82
CA LEU A 240 8.77 -8.72 -0.18
C LEU A 240 9.38 -10.09 -0.53
N MET A 241 10.69 -10.16 -0.80
CA MET A 241 11.34 -11.41 -1.21
C MET A 241 11.19 -12.56 -0.18
N PRO A 242 11.44 -12.37 1.13
CA PRO A 242 11.15 -13.40 2.14
C PRO A 242 9.70 -13.84 2.14
N GLN A 243 8.75 -12.91 2.01
CA GLN A 243 7.32 -13.25 1.95
C GLN A 243 6.98 -14.11 0.73
N LEU A 244 7.51 -13.78 -0.45
CA LEU A 244 7.33 -14.57 -1.66
C LEU A 244 7.89 -16.00 -1.50
N GLN A 245 9.09 -16.11 -0.95
CA GLN A 245 9.75 -17.40 -0.70
C GLN A 245 8.99 -18.29 0.28
N THR A 246 8.32 -17.70 1.26
CA THR A 246 7.49 -18.44 2.23
C THR A 246 6.11 -18.79 1.67
N LYS A 247 5.42 -17.84 1.03
CA LYS A 247 4.01 -17.98 0.64
C LYS A 247 3.83 -18.81 -0.63
N ILE A 248 4.62 -18.55 -1.67
CA ILE A 248 4.36 -19.12 -3.01
C ILE A 248 4.53 -20.64 -3.07
N PRO A 249 5.53 -21.27 -2.43
CA PRO A 249 5.63 -22.74 -2.46
C PRO A 249 4.37 -23.44 -1.93
N ALA A 250 3.70 -22.89 -0.91
CA ALA A 250 2.44 -23.42 -0.40
C ALA A 250 1.30 -23.24 -1.42
N LEU A 251 1.16 -22.04 -1.98
CA LEU A 251 0.15 -21.75 -3.00
C LEU A 251 0.31 -22.62 -4.24
N ARG A 252 1.55 -22.81 -4.71
CA ARG A 252 1.88 -23.68 -5.85
C ARG A 252 1.42 -25.12 -5.60
N ARG A 253 1.59 -25.65 -4.38
CA ARG A 253 1.09 -27.00 -4.01
C ARG A 253 -0.43 -27.11 -4.05
N TRP A 254 -1.14 -26.01 -3.79
CA TRP A 254 -2.60 -25.94 -3.91
C TRP A 254 -3.08 -25.61 -5.33
N GLY A 255 -2.17 -25.45 -6.29
CA GLY A 255 -2.50 -25.02 -7.65
C GLY A 255 -2.98 -23.57 -7.73
N ARG A 256 -2.61 -22.72 -6.78
CA ARG A 256 -3.03 -21.32 -6.69
C ARG A 256 -1.89 -20.37 -7.06
N LYS A 257 -2.25 -19.25 -7.68
CA LYS A 257 -1.34 -18.17 -8.09
C LYS A 257 -1.41 -17.02 -7.10
N MET A 258 -0.35 -16.22 -7.05
CA MET A 258 -0.29 -14.99 -6.26
C MET A 258 -0.21 -13.77 -7.17
N ALA A 259 -0.95 -12.72 -6.86
CA ALA A 259 -0.79 -11.41 -7.47
C ALA A 259 0.00 -10.49 -6.54
N ILE A 260 0.88 -9.65 -7.09
CA ILE A 260 1.63 -8.65 -6.31
C ILE A 260 1.27 -7.27 -6.84
N ILE A 261 0.68 -6.43 -5.98
CA ILE A 261 0.25 -5.08 -6.34
C ILE A 261 1.31 -4.08 -5.87
N VAL A 262 1.89 -3.35 -6.83
CA VAL A 262 2.96 -2.36 -6.61
C VAL A 262 2.75 -1.16 -7.51
N ASP A 263 3.30 0.00 -7.16
CA ASP A 263 3.44 1.08 -8.15
C ASP A 263 4.49 0.74 -9.21
N ARG A 264 4.32 1.23 -10.44
CA ARG A 264 5.24 0.99 -11.56
C ARG A 264 6.69 1.35 -11.21
N SER A 265 6.90 2.45 -10.50
CA SER A 265 8.23 2.90 -10.10
C SER A 265 8.94 1.90 -9.17
N PHE A 266 8.21 1.17 -8.32
CA PHE A 266 8.79 0.10 -7.51
C PHE A 266 9.36 -1.01 -8.40
N TYR A 267 8.57 -1.51 -9.35
CA TYR A 267 8.96 -2.62 -10.23
C TYR A 267 10.15 -2.25 -11.12
N GLU A 268 10.12 -1.07 -11.75
CA GLU A 268 11.18 -0.59 -12.63
C GLU A 268 12.52 -0.34 -11.91
N ASN A 269 12.51 -0.18 -10.59
CA ASN A 269 13.73 -0.03 -9.79
C ASN A 269 14.28 -1.37 -9.26
N MET A 270 13.62 -2.50 -9.57
CA MET A 270 14.16 -3.84 -9.31
C MET A 270 15.09 -4.29 -10.45
N GLY A 271 15.82 -5.38 -10.22
CA GLY A 271 16.48 -6.09 -11.31
C GLY A 271 15.45 -6.68 -12.28
N ALA A 272 15.86 -6.86 -13.54
CA ALA A 272 14.99 -7.41 -14.57
C ALA A 272 14.48 -8.80 -14.16
N MET A 273 13.16 -8.99 -14.25
CA MET A 273 12.50 -10.29 -14.13
C MET A 273 12.17 -10.77 -15.54
N ARG A 274 12.34 -12.06 -15.80
CA ARG A 274 12.00 -12.71 -17.05
C ARG A 274 10.48 -12.91 -17.10
N PRO A 275 9.76 -12.19 -18.00
CA PRO A 275 8.32 -12.35 -18.15
C PRO A 275 7.98 -13.71 -18.76
N ILE A 276 6.76 -14.16 -18.51
CA ILE A 276 6.16 -15.37 -19.06
C ILE A 276 4.88 -14.96 -19.77
N ASP A 277 4.72 -15.39 -21.02
CA ASP A 277 3.56 -15.01 -21.84
C ASP A 277 2.27 -15.68 -21.36
N GLU A 278 2.37 -16.94 -20.95
CA GLU A 278 1.23 -17.75 -20.51
C GLU A 278 1.09 -17.75 -18.99
N LEU A 279 -0.03 -17.21 -18.48
CA LEU A 279 -0.32 -17.17 -17.05
C LEU A 279 -0.26 -18.57 -16.40
N SER A 280 -0.63 -19.62 -17.14
CA SER A 280 -0.58 -21.02 -16.69
C SER A 280 0.82 -21.44 -16.23
N ASN A 281 1.88 -20.91 -16.84
CA ASN A 281 3.28 -21.17 -16.53
C ASN A 281 3.88 -20.23 -15.47
N ALA A 282 3.11 -19.24 -15.00
CA ALA A 282 3.56 -18.29 -13.99
C ALA A 282 3.07 -18.66 -12.58
N ASP A 283 3.85 -18.27 -11.57
CA ASP A 283 3.45 -18.33 -10.16
C ASP A 283 2.87 -16.99 -9.69
N ILE A 284 3.38 -15.91 -10.26
CA ILE A 284 3.15 -14.54 -9.83
C ILE A 284 2.63 -13.70 -10.99
N ALA A 285 1.55 -12.96 -10.75
CA ALA A 285 1.11 -11.85 -11.60
C ALA A 285 1.41 -10.51 -10.91
N TRP A 286 2.38 -9.75 -11.41
CA TRP A 286 2.66 -8.40 -10.93
C TRP A 286 1.67 -7.41 -11.53
N ILE A 287 0.86 -6.78 -10.70
CA ILE A 287 -0.09 -5.75 -11.08
C ILE A 287 0.59 -4.39 -10.88
N LEU A 288 1.05 -3.78 -11.98
CA LEU A 288 1.78 -2.52 -11.94
C LEU A 288 0.80 -1.36 -11.99
N MET A 289 0.77 -0.59 -10.92
CA MET A 289 -0.14 0.52 -10.73
C MET A 289 0.47 1.83 -11.24
N ASP A 290 -0.30 2.53 -12.07
CA ASP A 290 -0.06 3.90 -12.50
C ASP A 290 -1.03 4.84 -11.78
N PHE A 291 -0.66 6.12 -11.68
CA PHE A 291 -1.46 7.15 -11.02
C PHE A 291 -1.60 8.36 -11.95
N ASP A 292 -2.77 8.51 -12.54
CA ASP A 292 -3.05 9.56 -13.52
C ASP A 292 -3.87 10.68 -12.88
N TRP A 293 -3.60 11.91 -13.31
CA TRP A 293 -4.36 13.08 -12.85
C TRP A 293 -5.79 13.03 -13.39
N ASP A 294 -6.79 13.07 -12.49
CA ASP A 294 -8.20 13.29 -12.83
C ASP A 294 -8.61 14.71 -12.42
N PRO A 295 -8.73 15.66 -13.37
CA PRO A 295 -9.17 17.02 -13.07
C PRO A 295 -10.58 17.11 -12.51
N ALA A 296 -11.48 16.17 -12.85
CA ALA A 296 -12.88 16.22 -12.42
C ALA A 296 -13.02 15.83 -10.94
N ALA A 297 -12.19 14.91 -10.47
CA ALA A 297 -12.14 14.49 -9.07
C ALA A 297 -11.10 15.24 -8.23
N ASP A 298 -10.30 16.14 -8.85
CA ASP A 298 -9.17 16.85 -8.25
C ASP A 298 -8.21 15.91 -7.47
N MET A 299 -7.96 14.72 -8.02
CA MET A 299 -7.09 13.70 -7.41
C MET A 299 -6.37 12.86 -8.46
N TYR A 300 -5.31 12.16 -8.03
CA TYR A 300 -4.71 11.12 -8.86
C TYR A 300 -5.53 9.82 -8.74
N ARG A 301 -5.99 9.28 -9.86
CA ARG A 301 -6.64 7.96 -9.91
C ARG A 301 -5.64 6.86 -10.21
N ALA A 302 -5.73 5.82 -9.41
CA ALA A 302 -5.03 4.57 -9.64
C ALA A 302 -5.65 3.87 -10.83
N ARG A 303 -4.80 3.33 -11.69
CA ARG A 303 -5.19 2.38 -12.73
C ARG A 303 -4.16 1.27 -12.81
N VAL A 304 -4.57 0.13 -13.33
CA VAL A 304 -3.63 -0.90 -13.75
C VAL A 304 -2.96 -0.40 -15.04
N GLY A 305 -1.65 -0.28 -14.99
CA GLY A 305 -0.84 0.13 -16.13
C GLY A 305 -0.35 -1.05 -16.95
N GLU A 306 0.12 -2.08 -16.28
CA GLU A 306 0.70 -3.27 -16.92
C GLU A 306 0.57 -4.46 -15.96
N VAL A 307 0.47 -5.65 -16.54
CA VAL A 307 0.57 -6.90 -15.79
C VAL A 307 1.76 -7.69 -16.30
N VAL A 308 2.64 -8.11 -15.38
CA VAL A 308 3.81 -8.92 -15.72
C VAL A 308 3.74 -10.26 -14.99
N CYS A 309 3.67 -11.35 -15.75
CA CYS A 309 3.64 -12.70 -15.19
C CYS A 309 5.06 -13.28 -15.10
N VAL A 310 5.43 -13.87 -13.96
CA VAL A 310 6.78 -14.43 -13.74
C VAL A 310 6.72 -15.70 -12.87
N THR A 311 7.81 -16.47 -12.86
CA THR A 311 8.01 -17.50 -11.82
C THR A 311 8.56 -16.91 -10.53
N LEU A 312 8.44 -17.64 -9.43
CA LEU A 312 9.09 -17.31 -8.16
C LEU A 312 10.60 -17.10 -8.31
N GLU A 313 11.27 -17.98 -9.05
CA GLU A 313 12.72 -17.95 -9.23
C GLU A 313 13.14 -16.67 -9.94
N SER A 314 12.42 -16.29 -11.00
CA SER A 314 12.68 -15.03 -11.68
C SER A 314 12.38 -13.80 -10.82
N ALA A 315 11.34 -13.85 -9.98
CA ALA A 315 11.04 -12.77 -9.05
C ALA A 315 12.16 -12.59 -8.01
N ILE A 316 12.71 -13.68 -7.47
CA ILE A 316 13.85 -13.65 -6.53
C ILE A 316 15.09 -13.07 -7.20
N GLU A 317 15.40 -13.49 -8.43
CA GLU A 317 16.52 -12.95 -9.22
C GLU A 317 16.38 -11.43 -9.40
N GLY A 318 15.20 -10.97 -9.83
CA GLY A 318 14.92 -9.56 -10.04
C GLY A 318 14.94 -8.74 -8.74
N LEU A 319 14.31 -9.25 -7.67
CA LEU A 319 14.27 -8.58 -6.38
C LEU A 319 15.66 -8.44 -5.77
N THR A 320 16.53 -9.45 -5.90
CA THR A 320 17.91 -9.40 -5.39
C THR A 320 18.70 -8.22 -5.99
N GLY A 321 18.37 -7.81 -7.23
CA GLY A 321 18.66 -6.47 -7.73
C GLY A 321 20.15 -6.08 -7.78
N GLY A 322 21.05 -7.04 -7.89
CA GLY A 322 22.50 -6.78 -7.91
C GLY A 322 23.25 -7.87 -8.63
N ARG A 323 24.11 -7.49 -9.59
CA ARG A 323 25.09 -8.43 -10.14
C ARG A 323 26.30 -8.47 -9.21
N PRO A 324 26.79 -9.66 -8.82
CA PRO A 324 28.05 -9.74 -8.10
C PRO A 324 29.13 -9.10 -8.97
N VAL A 325 29.97 -8.26 -8.36
CA VAL A 325 31.18 -7.80 -9.03
C VAL A 325 32.14 -8.99 -9.21
N SER A 326 33.07 -8.90 -10.17
CA SER A 326 34.11 -9.91 -10.28
C SER A 326 34.92 -9.99 -8.98
N LYS A 327 35.45 -11.18 -8.69
CA LYS A 327 36.34 -11.37 -7.53
C LYS A 327 37.47 -10.34 -7.53
N ALA A 328 38.10 -10.09 -8.68
CA ALA A 328 39.15 -9.08 -8.84
C ALA A 328 38.68 -7.68 -8.44
N ALA A 329 37.54 -7.21 -8.98
CA ALA A 329 37.01 -5.90 -8.64
C ALA A 329 36.60 -5.79 -7.15
N PHE A 330 36.15 -6.89 -6.56
CA PHE A 330 35.88 -6.94 -5.13
C PHE A 330 37.16 -6.87 -4.29
N GLU A 331 38.18 -7.64 -4.65
CA GLU A 331 39.49 -7.61 -4.00
C GLU A 331 40.17 -6.25 -4.13
N ASP A 332 40.07 -5.57 -5.27
CA ASP A 332 40.57 -4.21 -5.45
C ASP A 332 39.88 -3.22 -4.48
N ARG A 333 38.56 -3.36 -4.29
CA ARG A 333 37.81 -2.57 -3.30
C ARG A 333 38.24 -2.90 -1.87
N ILE A 334 38.56 -4.16 -1.57
CA ILE A 334 39.09 -4.56 -0.26
C ILE A 334 40.46 -3.89 -0.06
N ARG A 335 41.38 -4.05 -1.02
CA ARG A 335 42.73 -3.45 -0.94
C ARG A 335 42.67 -1.93 -0.79
N GLY A 336 41.73 -1.25 -1.44
CA GLY A 336 41.53 0.20 -1.28
C GLY A 336 40.95 0.63 0.08
N LYS A 337 40.40 -0.29 0.89
CA LYS A 337 39.85 0.00 2.22
C LYS A 337 40.73 -0.49 3.37
N ILE A 338 41.58 -1.47 3.12
CA ILE A 338 42.66 -1.84 4.02
C ILE A 338 43.73 -0.76 3.80
N LEU A 339 43.65 0.35 4.55
CA LEU A 339 44.78 1.27 4.65
C LEU A 339 46.01 0.51 5.20
N PRO A 340 47.24 0.89 4.82
CA PRO A 340 48.45 0.38 5.45
C PRO A 340 48.47 0.62 6.96
#